data_AF-A0A3L7UWS1-F1
#
_entry.id   AF-A0A3L7UWS1-F1
#
_cell.length_a   1.000
_cell.length_b   1.000
_cell.length_c   1.000
_cell.angle_alpha   90.00
_cell.angle_beta   90.00
_cell.angle_gamma   90.00
#
_symmetry.space_group_name_H-M   'P 1'
#
loop_
_entity.id
_entity.type
_entity.pdbx_description
1 polymer ?
#
loop_
_entity_poly.entity_id
_entity_poly.type
_entity_poly.pdbx_seq_one_letter_code
_entity_poly.pdbx_strand_id
1 'polypeptide(L)'
;MLGADVIGSAWEGSAVAPAMIRTLAHMLLLVLPKEERAQLGRLLTESAACESSDRAQMGFFHQRLASLPGDVWKSFPDAPIVSINLQAPQRAIAEAIETLVRRWKQERGISETRRRDDKLDEYLAVWDLREGWADGAYDGTREKRFLEIAKQLRVPLPTIQSRYEAAFKILTGHEYQPELWIRLFGPIKLSRVNDPVGNSRLARYRPWRTRNRRPVSESVLLPGRRDGDDPRFLESAGITPSDTGLIDLQLDVQDLIKRGQTDDQIRQTLDPDQELPQEFLADLIAELRSRQ
;
A
#
# COMPACT_ATOMS: atom_id res chain seq x y z
N MET A 1 -15.51 -38.59 13.44
CA MET A 1 -15.36 -38.08 12.06
C MET A 1 -16.77 -37.87 11.49
N LEU A 2 -17.36 -36.72 11.74
CA LEU A 2 -18.66 -36.30 11.19
C LEU A 2 -18.54 -34.78 11.04
N GLY A 3 -18.69 -34.25 9.82
CA GLY A 3 -18.77 -32.81 9.57
C GLY A 3 -18.01 -32.26 8.37
N ALA A 4 -17.09 -33.00 7.75
CA ALA A 4 -16.35 -32.50 6.59
C ALA A 4 -17.22 -32.37 5.32
N ASP A 5 -18.11 -33.33 5.06
CA ASP A 5 -18.88 -33.38 3.81
C ASP A 5 -20.00 -32.34 3.71
N VAL A 6 -20.69 -32.04 4.83
CA VAL A 6 -21.77 -31.03 4.85
C VAL A 6 -21.21 -29.61 4.82
N ILE A 7 -20.01 -29.41 5.36
CA ILE A 7 -19.28 -28.16 5.25
C ILE A 7 -18.75 -28.01 3.82
N GLY A 8 -18.18 -29.04 3.20
CA GLY A 8 -17.74 -29.01 1.81
C GLY A 8 -18.83 -28.52 0.83
N SER A 9 -20.04 -29.06 0.92
CA SER A 9 -21.15 -28.72 0.00
C SER A 9 -21.66 -27.29 0.13
N ALA A 10 -21.58 -26.68 1.33
CA ALA A 10 -21.96 -25.27 1.52
C ALA A 10 -20.90 -24.29 0.99
N TRP A 11 -19.66 -24.76 0.80
CA TRP A 11 -18.52 -23.97 0.34
C TRP A 11 -18.37 -24.02 -1.18
N GLU A 12 -18.91 -25.03 -1.85
CA GLU A 12 -18.78 -25.24 -3.30
C GLU A 12 -19.38 -24.13 -4.19
N GLY A 13 -20.22 -23.24 -3.64
CA GLY A 13 -20.95 -22.24 -4.43
C GLY A 13 -20.59 -20.76 -4.24
N SER A 14 -19.85 -20.37 -3.19
CA SER A 14 -19.65 -18.94 -2.88
C SER A 14 -18.24 -18.62 -2.35
N ALA A 15 -17.68 -17.52 -2.84
CA ALA A 15 -16.36 -17.05 -2.43
C ALA A 15 -16.35 -16.36 -1.05
N VAL A 16 -17.54 -15.96 -0.58
CA VAL A 16 -17.80 -15.51 0.80
C VAL A 16 -18.75 -16.52 1.43
N ALA A 17 -18.32 -17.15 2.52
CA ALA A 17 -19.08 -18.21 3.17
C ALA A 17 -19.96 -17.66 4.30
N PRO A 18 -21.03 -18.38 4.68
CA PRO A 18 -21.76 -18.11 5.91
C PRO A 18 -20.83 -18.17 7.12
N ALA A 19 -20.97 -17.26 8.07
CA ALA A 19 -20.23 -17.34 9.33
C ALA A 19 -20.57 -18.67 10.03
N MET A 20 -19.55 -19.46 10.38
CA MET A 20 -19.76 -20.66 11.19
C MET A 20 -20.37 -20.27 12.54
N ILE A 21 -21.17 -21.16 13.15
CA ILE A 21 -21.72 -20.96 14.50
C ILE A 21 -20.61 -20.63 15.51
N ARG A 22 -19.44 -21.28 15.35
CA ARG A 22 -18.24 -20.97 16.15
C ARG A 22 -17.78 -19.53 15.97
N THR A 23 -17.78 -19.01 14.75
CA THR A 23 -17.39 -17.62 14.46
C THR A 23 -18.39 -16.65 15.09
N LEU A 24 -19.69 -16.93 14.99
CA LEU A 24 -20.75 -16.14 15.64
C LEU A 24 -20.59 -16.16 17.18
N ALA A 25 -20.28 -17.31 17.76
CA ALA A 25 -20.01 -17.41 19.20
C ALA A 25 -18.78 -16.57 19.62
N HIS A 26 -17.67 -16.62 18.87
CA HIS A 26 -16.50 -15.77 19.16
C HIS A 26 -16.83 -14.28 19.05
N MET A 27 -17.64 -13.89 18.05
CA MET A 27 -18.10 -12.50 17.91
C MET A 27 -18.91 -12.05 19.12
N LEU A 28 -19.87 -12.87 19.55
CA LEU A 28 -20.70 -12.56 20.72
C LEU A 28 -19.86 -12.45 22.00
N LEU A 29 -18.82 -13.27 22.13
CA LEU A 29 -17.90 -13.18 23.27
C LEU A 29 -17.03 -11.92 23.27
N LEU A 30 -16.64 -11.45 22.08
CA LEU A 30 -15.78 -10.28 21.90
C LEU A 30 -16.55 -8.96 22.05
N VAL A 31 -17.75 -8.89 21.47
CA VAL A 31 -18.51 -7.63 21.33
C VAL A 31 -19.43 -7.39 22.52
N LEU A 32 -20.00 -8.44 23.13
CA LEU A 32 -20.95 -8.25 24.23
C LEU A 32 -20.21 -7.91 25.55
N PRO A 33 -20.62 -6.82 26.23
CA PRO A 33 -20.17 -6.54 27.58
C PRO A 33 -20.59 -7.66 28.55
N LYS A 34 -19.94 -7.69 29.72
CA LYS A 34 -20.04 -8.80 30.66
C LYS A 34 -21.49 -9.13 31.06
N GLU A 35 -22.32 -8.11 31.25
CA GLU A 35 -23.71 -8.29 31.70
C GLU A 35 -24.58 -8.92 30.62
N GLU A 36 -24.47 -8.45 29.39
CA GLU A 36 -25.20 -8.94 28.23
C GLU A 36 -24.75 -10.33 27.82
N ARG A 37 -23.45 -10.62 27.91
CA ARG A 37 -22.92 -11.98 27.75
C ARG A 37 -23.52 -12.96 28.75
N ALA A 38 -23.67 -12.54 30.01
CA ALA A 38 -24.30 -13.35 31.05
C ALA A 38 -25.81 -13.53 30.81
N GLN A 39 -26.51 -12.50 30.32
CA GLN A 39 -27.92 -12.59 29.94
C GLN A 39 -28.12 -13.59 28.79
N LEU A 40 -27.31 -13.51 27.73
CA LEU A 40 -27.35 -14.46 26.62
C LEU A 40 -26.97 -15.87 27.06
N GLY A 41 -25.96 -16.02 27.91
CA GLY A 41 -25.57 -17.33 28.46
C GLY A 41 -26.70 -18.01 29.22
N ARG A 42 -27.46 -17.25 30.04
CA ARG A 42 -28.66 -17.76 30.71
C ARG A 42 -29.72 -18.19 29.71
N LEU A 43 -30.02 -17.34 28.71
CA LEU A 43 -31.03 -17.65 27.70
C LEU A 43 -30.67 -18.90 26.89
N LEU A 44 -29.40 -19.08 26.51
CA LEU A 44 -28.90 -20.28 25.85
C LEU A 44 -29.04 -21.52 26.74
N THR A 45 -28.68 -21.42 28.02
CA THR A 45 -28.79 -22.52 28.98
C THR A 45 -30.25 -22.95 29.19
N GLU A 46 -31.15 -21.97 29.35
CA GLU A 46 -32.59 -22.23 29.49
C GLU A 46 -33.17 -22.85 28.22
N SER A 47 -32.79 -22.36 27.03
CA SER A 47 -33.26 -22.92 25.75
C SER A 47 -32.74 -24.32 25.47
N ALA A 48 -31.60 -24.71 26.05
CA ALA A 48 -31.01 -26.03 25.85
C ALA A 48 -31.83 -27.16 26.50
N ALA A 49 -32.74 -26.82 27.43
CA ALA A 49 -33.69 -27.77 28.01
C ALA A 49 -34.88 -28.08 27.08
N CYS A 50 -35.01 -27.36 25.96
CA CYS A 50 -36.12 -27.45 25.04
C CYS A 50 -35.66 -28.06 23.71
N GLU A 51 -36.51 -28.87 23.10
CA GLU A 51 -36.24 -29.36 21.74
C GLU A 51 -36.36 -28.21 20.73
N SER A 52 -35.34 -28.06 19.88
CA SER A 52 -35.31 -27.01 18.85
C SER A 52 -36.49 -27.08 17.85
N SER A 53 -37.15 -28.23 17.74
CA SER A 53 -38.36 -28.43 16.94
C SER A 53 -39.64 -27.88 17.57
N ASP A 54 -39.66 -27.59 18.88
CA ASP A 54 -40.81 -26.98 19.54
C ASP A 54 -40.86 -25.47 19.26
N ARG A 55 -41.62 -25.11 18.21
CA ARG A 55 -41.77 -23.72 17.76
C ARG A 55 -42.38 -22.80 18.82
N ALA A 56 -43.24 -23.31 19.70
CA ALA A 56 -43.89 -22.49 20.72
C ALA A 56 -42.88 -22.08 21.80
N GLN A 57 -42.08 -23.05 22.28
CA GLN A 57 -41.02 -22.78 23.26
C GLN A 57 -39.89 -21.94 22.64
N MET A 58 -39.48 -22.24 21.41
CA MET A 58 -38.49 -21.42 20.71
C MET A 58 -38.99 -19.99 20.47
N GLY A 59 -40.28 -19.81 20.14
CA GLY A 59 -40.92 -18.50 19.99
C GLY A 59 -40.82 -17.65 21.27
N PHE A 60 -41.01 -18.27 22.43
CA PHE A 60 -40.84 -17.60 23.74
C PHE A 60 -39.40 -17.08 23.93
N PHE A 61 -38.38 -17.89 23.63
CA PHE A 61 -36.98 -17.45 23.75
C PHE A 61 -36.62 -16.35 22.75
N HIS A 62 -37.15 -16.41 21.52
CA HIS A 62 -36.99 -15.34 20.53
C HIS A 62 -37.59 -14.02 21.01
N GLN A 63 -38.81 -14.06 21.55
CA GLN A 63 -39.46 -12.85 22.10
C GLN A 63 -38.69 -12.31 23.30
N ARG A 64 -38.18 -13.18 24.17
CA ARG A 64 -37.37 -12.77 25.32
C ARG A 64 -36.05 -12.13 24.91
N LEU A 65 -35.35 -12.70 23.94
CA LEU A 65 -34.12 -12.11 23.35
C LEU A 65 -34.41 -10.73 22.75
N ALA A 66 -35.52 -10.59 22.01
CA ALA A 66 -35.94 -9.31 21.42
C ALA A 66 -36.33 -8.25 22.47
N SER A 67 -36.69 -8.68 23.68
CA SER A 67 -37.07 -7.81 24.80
C SER A 67 -35.93 -7.46 25.76
N LEU A 68 -34.71 -7.97 25.54
CA LEU A 68 -33.59 -7.68 26.43
C LEU A 68 -33.27 -6.17 26.43
N PRO A 69 -33.04 -5.57 27.61
CA PRO A 69 -32.68 -4.17 27.72
C PRO A 69 -31.23 -3.93 27.25
N GLY A 70 -30.97 -2.76 26.67
CA GLY A 70 -29.64 -2.31 26.27
C GLY A 70 -29.48 -2.10 24.77
N ASP A 71 -28.76 -1.04 24.39
CA ASP A 71 -28.55 -0.67 22.99
C ASP A 71 -27.60 -1.62 22.25
N VAL A 72 -26.79 -2.39 22.99
CA VAL A 72 -25.86 -3.36 22.39
C VAL A 72 -26.56 -4.52 21.68
N TRP A 73 -27.79 -4.85 22.06
CA TRP A 73 -28.62 -5.84 21.34
C TRP A 73 -29.16 -5.31 20.01
N LYS A 74 -29.07 -3.99 19.80
CA LYS A 74 -29.49 -3.28 18.59
C LYS A 74 -28.31 -2.76 17.78
N SER A 75 -27.07 -2.93 18.25
CA SER A 75 -25.88 -2.46 17.57
C SER A 75 -25.33 -3.49 16.58
N PHE A 76 -24.70 -3.00 15.52
CA PHE A 76 -23.84 -3.82 14.66
C PHE A 76 -22.41 -3.74 15.20
N PRO A 77 -21.60 -4.80 15.08
CA PRO A 77 -20.17 -4.70 15.36
C PRO A 77 -19.54 -3.59 14.49
N ASP A 78 -18.61 -2.83 15.08
CA ASP A 78 -18.03 -1.62 14.45
C ASP A 78 -17.34 -1.91 13.10
N ALA A 79 -16.87 -3.15 12.91
CA ALA A 79 -16.29 -3.63 11.66
C ALA A 79 -17.14 -4.76 11.05
N PRO A 80 -17.38 -4.74 9.73
CA PRO A 80 -17.95 -5.87 9.06
C PRO A 80 -17.02 -7.09 9.12
N ILE A 81 -17.56 -8.25 9.47
CA ILE A 81 -16.81 -9.50 9.52
C ILE A 81 -17.22 -10.36 8.32
N VAL A 82 -16.22 -10.78 7.54
CA VAL A 82 -16.40 -11.64 6.38
C VAL A 82 -15.72 -12.98 6.61
N SER A 83 -16.36 -14.08 6.22
CA SER A 83 -15.70 -15.37 6.12
C SER A 83 -15.27 -15.58 4.67
N ILE A 84 -13.98 -15.85 4.45
CA ILE A 84 -13.40 -16.07 3.13
C ILE A 84 -13.28 -17.57 2.89
N ASN A 85 -13.83 -18.03 1.77
CA ASN A 85 -13.60 -19.40 1.33
C ASN A 85 -12.22 -19.52 0.68
N LEU A 86 -11.24 -20.10 1.38
CA LEU A 86 -9.87 -20.27 0.85
C LEU A 86 -9.77 -21.28 -0.30
N GLN A 87 -10.78 -22.12 -0.51
CA GLN A 87 -10.87 -23.06 -1.63
C GLN A 87 -11.44 -22.39 -2.89
N ALA A 88 -12.13 -21.25 -2.77
CA ALA A 88 -12.66 -20.53 -3.91
C ALA A 88 -11.52 -19.90 -4.75
N PRO A 89 -11.70 -19.75 -6.08
CA PRO A 89 -10.75 -19.02 -6.90
C PRO A 89 -10.55 -17.60 -6.37
N GLN A 90 -9.30 -17.18 -6.28
CA GLN A 90 -8.93 -15.88 -5.71
C GLN A 90 -9.63 -14.68 -6.38
N ARG A 91 -9.90 -14.75 -7.68
CA ARG A 91 -10.67 -13.74 -8.41
C ARG A 91 -12.10 -13.63 -7.88
N ALA A 92 -12.76 -14.76 -7.64
CA ALA A 92 -14.11 -14.80 -7.09
C ALA A 92 -14.16 -14.23 -5.66
N ILE A 93 -13.12 -14.49 -4.84
CA ILE A 93 -12.99 -13.91 -3.50
C ILE A 93 -12.89 -12.39 -3.58
N ALA A 94 -12.00 -11.87 -4.45
CA ALA A 94 -11.82 -10.43 -4.61
C ALA A 94 -13.09 -9.73 -5.09
N GLU A 95 -13.78 -10.30 -6.09
CA GLU A 95 -15.05 -9.76 -6.62
C GLU A 95 -16.16 -9.76 -5.57
N ALA A 96 -16.26 -10.83 -4.77
CA ALA A 96 -17.26 -10.93 -3.71
C ALA A 96 -17.01 -9.93 -2.58
N ILE A 97 -15.75 -9.74 -2.16
CA ILE A 97 -15.37 -8.72 -1.16
C ILE A 97 -15.64 -7.32 -1.72
N GLU A 98 -15.28 -7.04 -2.97
CA GLU A 98 -15.52 -5.73 -3.60
C GLU A 98 -17.02 -5.39 -3.62
N THR A 99 -17.85 -6.36 -4.03
CA THR A 99 -19.32 -6.21 -4.08
C THR A 99 -19.89 -5.90 -2.69
N LEU A 100 -19.42 -6.62 -1.67
CA LEU A 100 -19.86 -6.46 -0.29
C LEU A 100 -19.46 -5.10 0.28
N VAL A 101 -18.21 -4.68 0.06
CA VAL A 101 -17.72 -3.36 0.46
C VAL A 101 -18.51 -2.24 -0.23
N ARG A 102 -18.80 -2.37 -1.54
CA ARG A 102 -19.60 -1.38 -2.28
C ARG A 102 -21.00 -1.26 -1.69
N ARG A 103 -21.64 -2.38 -1.35
CA ARG A 103 -22.95 -2.39 -0.69
C ARG A 103 -22.92 -1.68 0.66
N TRP A 104 -21.95 -1.98 1.52
CA TRP A 104 -21.84 -1.30 2.82
C TRP A 104 -21.58 0.20 2.71
N LYS A 105 -20.76 0.61 1.75
CA LYS A 105 -20.55 2.04 1.47
C LYS A 105 -21.86 2.72 1.08
N GLN A 106 -22.66 2.08 0.21
CA GLN A 106 -23.98 2.59 -0.17
C GLN A 106 -24.92 2.69 1.04
N GLU A 107 -25.00 1.64 1.87
CA GLU A 107 -25.86 1.62 3.06
C GLU A 107 -25.46 2.69 4.10
N ARG A 108 -24.18 3.04 4.19
CA ARG A 108 -23.66 4.07 5.12
C ARG A 108 -23.53 5.46 4.50
N GLY A 109 -23.97 5.66 3.25
CA GLY A 109 -23.82 6.93 2.55
C GLY A 109 -22.37 7.37 2.32
N ILE A 110 -21.42 6.44 2.37
CA ILE A 110 -20.00 6.70 2.12
C ILE A 110 -19.81 6.77 0.60
N SER A 111 -19.49 7.96 0.10
CA SER A 111 -19.21 8.14 -1.32
C SER A 111 -17.94 7.38 -1.70
N GLU A 112 -18.06 6.51 -2.70
CA GLU A 112 -16.91 5.81 -3.25
C GLU A 112 -16.02 6.82 -3.97
N THR A 113 -14.90 7.20 -3.36
CA THR A 113 -13.86 7.97 -4.04
C THR A 113 -13.30 7.08 -5.14
N ARG A 114 -13.74 7.29 -6.38
CA ARG A 114 -13.19 6.59 -7.55
C ARG A 114 -11.66 6.71 -7.50
N ARG A 115 -10.96 5.58 -7.40
CA ARG A 115 -9.58 5.55 -7.90
C ARG A 115 -9.68 5.86 -9.39
N ARG A 116 -9.05 6.96 -9.81
CA ARG A 116 -8.93 7.31 -11.24
C ARG A 116 -7.91 6.40 -11.91
N ASP A 117 -8.18 5.10 -11.87
CA ASP A 117 -7.37 4.10 -12.57
C ASP A 117 -7.38 4.37 -14.09
N ASP A 118 -8.43 5.05 -14.59
CA ASP A 118 -8.53 5.58 -15.96
C ASP A 118 -7.43 6.59 -16.30
N LYS A 119 -6.85 7.25 -15.29
CA LYS A 119 -5.77 8.24 -15.46
C LYS A 119 -4.40 7.71 -15.05
N LEU A 120 -4.30 6.45 -14.67
CA LEU A 120 -3.03 5.85 -14.26
C LEU A 120 -1.97 5.98 -15.35
N ASP A 121 -2.34 5.70 -16.60
CA ASP A 121 -1.43 5.81 -17.74
C ASP A 121 -0.95 7.25 -17.94
N GLU A 122 -1.81 8.26 -17.72
CA GLU A 122 -1.45 9.67 -17.80
C GLU A 122 -0.47 10.08 -16.69
N TYR A 123 -0.67 9.55 -15.47
CA TYR A 123 0.20 9.81 -14.32
C TYR A 123 1.58 9.18 -14.53
N LEU A 124 1.60 7.92 -14.96
CA LEU A 124 2.84 7.20 -15.24
C LEU A 124 3.61 7.78 -16.43
N ALA A 125 2.93 8.28 -17.46
CA ALA A 125 3.60 8.95 -18.58
C ALA A 125 4.35 10.22 -18.13
N VAL A 126 3.78 11.00 -17.21
CA VAL A 126 4.48 12.17 -16.63
C VAL A 126 5.66 11.74 -15.77
N TRP A 127 5.47 10.72 -14.94
CA TRP A 127 6.56 10.12 -14.15
C TRP A 127 7.71 9.65 -15.02
N ASP A 128 7.41 8.89 -16.08
CA ASP A 128 8.39 8.29 -16.96
C ASP A 128 9.21 9.36 -17.70
N LEU A 129 8.56 10.42 -18.20
CA LEU A 129 9.26 11.56 -18.81
C LEU A 129 10.07 12.37 -17.81
N ARG A 130 9.57 12.55 -16.58
CA ARG A 130 10.28 13.34 -15.56
C ARG A 130 11.51 12.61 -15.06
N GLU A 131 11.37 11.32 -14.79
CA GLU A 131 12.42 10.50 -14.19
C GLU A 131 13.29 9.78 -15.20
N GLY A 132 13.02 9.89 -16.51
CA GLY A 132 13.83 9.29 -17.57
C GLY A 132 13.59 7.80 -17.77
N TRP A 133 12.44 7.28 -17.36
CA TRP A 133 12.06 5.89 -17.65
C TRP A 133 11.56 5.76 -19.07
N ALA A 134 12.08 4.78 -19.81
CA ALA A 134 11.58 4.43 -21.12
C ALA A 134 11.86 2.96 -21.43
N ASP A 135 10.92 2.29 -22.11
CA ASP A 135 11.09 0.91 -22.57
C ASP A 135 11.46 -0.07 -21.43
N GLY A 136 11.01 0.25 -20.21
CA GLY A 136 11.28 -0.53 -18.99
C GLY A 136 12.68 -0.35 -18.40
N ALA A 137 13.49 0.54 -18.96
CA ALA A 137 14.81 0.89 -18.46
C ALA A 137 14.86 2.34 -17.97
N TYR A 138 15.71 2.58 -16.98
CA TYR A 138 16.03 3.93 -16.53
C TYR A 138 17.13 4.54 -17.41
N ASP A 139 16.85 5.72 -17.98
CA ASP A 139 17.83 6.53 -18.69
C ASP A 139 17.73 8.00 -18.30
N GLY A 140 18.62 8.42 -17.40
CA GLY A 140 18.68 9.81 -16.93
C GLY A 140 18.93 10.86 -18.04
N THR A 141 19.45 10.46 -19.21
CA THR A 141 19.64 11.40 -20.33
C THR A 141 18.31 11.80 -20.99
N ARG A 142 17.24 11.06 -20.71
CA ARG A 142 15.89 11.29 -21.25
C ARG A 142 15.00 12.07 -20.30
N GLU A 143 15.51 12.48 -19.14
CA GLU A 143 14.79 13.28 -18.16
C GLU A 143 14.38 14.62 -18.76
N LYS A 144 13.13 15.01 -18.48
CA LYS A 144 12.57 16.27 -18.94
C LYS A 144 12.15 17.13 -17.78
N ARG A 145 12.26 18.45 -17.96
CA ARG A 145 11.70 19.44 -17.04
C ARG A 145 10.18 19.45 -17.19
N PHE A 146 9.45 19.82 -16.13
CA PHE A 146 7.99 19.89 -16.20
C PHE A 146 7.47 20.81 -17.31
N LEU A 147 8.18 21.90 -17.62
CA LEU A 147 7.87 22.79 -18.75
C LEU A 147 7.95 22.08 -20.11
N GLU A 148 8.93 21.20 -20.29
CA GLU A 148 9.11 20.44 -21.53
C GLU A 148 8.05 19.35 -21.66
N ILE A 149 7.72 18.70 -20.55
CA ILE A 149 6.64 17.71 -20.48
C ILE A 149 5.29 18.38 -20.77
N ALA A 150 5.02 19.55 -20.19
CA ALA A 150 3.81 20.34 -20.43
C ALA A 150 3.65 20.69 -21.91
N LYS A 151 4.74 21.13 -22.56
CA LYS A 151 4.77 21.41 -24.01
C LYS A 151 4.54 20.14 -24.83
N GLN A 152 5.22 19.04 -24.50
CA GLN A 152 5.12 17.78 -25.23
C GLN A 152 3.72 17.17 -25.16
N LEU A 153 3.13 17.13 -23.95
CA LEU A 153 1.82 16.55 -23.73
C LEU A 153 0.67 17.52 -24.02
N ARG A 154 0.98 18.80 -24.28
CA ARG A 154 0.01 19.89 -24.48
C ARG A 154 -0.95 20.04 -23.31
N VAL A 155 -0.40 20.00 -22.09
CA VAL A 155 -1.14 20.04 -20.82
C VAL A 155 -0.56 21.16 -19.94
N PRO A 156 -1.39 21.93 -19.19
CA PRO A 156 -0.89 22.99 -18.32
C PRO A 156 0.12 22.50 -17.29
N LEU A 157 1.12 23.34 -16.96
CA LEU A 157 2.16 23.03 -15.98
C LEU A 157 1.61 22.58 -14.61
N PRO A 158 0.59 23.23 -14.02
CA PRO A 158 0.02 22.77 -12.74
C PRO A 158 -0.57 21.35 -12.82
N THR A 159 -1.13 21.00 -13.97
CA THR A 159 -1.65 19.64 -14.19
C THR A 159 -0.51 18.63 -14.27
N ILE A 160 0.63 18.97 -14.87
CA ILE A 160 1.81 18.10 -14.89
C ILE A 160 2.34 17.87 -13.48
N GLN A 161 2.46 18.92 -12.66
CA GLN A 161 2.88 18.80 -11.25
C GLN A 161 1.94 17.89 -10.46
N SER A 162 0.63 18.13 -10.54
CA SER A 162 -0.37 17.29 -9.86
C SER A 162 -0.34 15.83 -10.35
N ARG A 163 -0.14 15.58 -11.65
CA ARG A 163 -0.01 14.23 -12.20
C ARG A 163 1.25 13.53 -11.69
N TYR A 164 2.35 14.26 -11.56
CA TYR A 164 3.60 13.73 -11.03
C TYR A 164 3.45 13.35 -9.55
N GLU A 165 2.86 14.20 -8.73
CA GLU A 165 2.57 13.93 -7.31
C GLU A 165 1.64 12.71 -7.16
N ALA A 166 0.59 12.63 -7.98
CA ALA A 166 -0.30 11.47 -8.01
C ALA A 166 0.44 10.19 -8.40
N ALA A 167 1.34 10.25 -9.40
CA ALA A 167 2.16 9.11 -9.79
C ALA A 167 3.09 8.68 -8.65
N PHE A 168 3.75 9.63 -7.98
CA PHE A 168 4.59 9.36 -6.82
C PHE A 168 3.79 8.61 -5.75
N LYS A 169 2.62 9.13 -5.37
CA LYS A 169 1.75 8.50 -4.37
C LYS A 169 1.28 7.10 -4.76
N ILE A 170 1.02 6.86 -6.04
CA ILE A 170 0.65 5.53 -6.52
C ILE A 170 1.82 4.55 -6.43
N LEU A 171 3.04 5.00 -6.73
CA LEU A 171 4.24 4.17 -6.72
C LEU A 171 4.76 3.89 -5.32
N THR A 172 4.71 4.87 -4.42
CA THR A 172 5.31 4.80 -3.08
C THR A 172 4.28 4.52 -1.97
N GLY A 173 3.01 4.85 -2.19
CA GLY A 173 1.97 4.84 -1.16
C GLY A 173 1.94 6.11 -0.29
N HIS A 174 2.81 7.09 -0.53
CA HIS A 174 2.97 8.30 0.29
C HIS A 174 2.76 9.59 -0.52
N GLU A 175 2.32 10.67 0.12
CA GLU A 175 2.29 12.00 -0.54
C GLU A 175 3.71 12.43 -0.95
N TYR A 176 3.80 13.20 -2.04
CA TYR A 176 5.09 13.69 -2.50
C TYR A 176 5.72 14.62 -1.46
N GLN A 177 6.92 14.25 -1.04
CA GLN A 177 7.80 15.04 -0.20
C GLN A 177 9.20 14.99 -0.81
N PRO A 178 9.86 16.13 -1.06
CA PRO A 178 11.20 16.16 -1.64
C PRO A 178 12.20 15.28 -0.89
N GLU A 179 12.10 15.24 0.43
CA GLU A 179 12.98 14.47 1.33
C GLU A 179 12.77 12.96 1.13
N LEU A 180 11.51 12.52 1.03
CA LEU A 180 11.18 11.13 0.75
C LEU A 180 11.59 10.73 -0.67
N TRP A 181 11.42 11.64 -1.64
CA TRP A 181 11.88 11.40 -3.01
C TRP A 181 13.39 11.19 -3.05
N ILE A 182 14.17 12.05 -2.38
CA ILE A 182 15.63 11.90 -2.26
C ILE A 182 15.97 10.54 -1.67
N ARG A 183 15.33 10.16 -0.57
CA ARG A 183 15.60 8.90 0.10
C ARG A 183 15.31 7.68 -0.78
N LEU A 184 14.27 7.74 -1.61
CA LEU A 184 13.84 6.61 -2.45
C LEU A 184 14.56 6.55 -3.80
N PHE A 185 14.82 7.70 -4.42
CA PHE A 185 15.30 7.79 -5.81
C PHE A 185 16.65 8.48 -5.95
N GLY A 186 17.12 9.19 -4.92
CA GLY A 186 18.44 9.85 -4.88
C GLY A 186 19.60 8.88 -5.17
N PRO A 187 19.69 7.71 -4.51
CA PRO A 187 20.76 6.75 -4.81
C PRO A 187 20.78 6.31 -6.28
N ILE A 188 19.61 6.14 -6.93
CA ILE A 188 19.52 5.76 -8.35
C ILE A 188 20.07 6.87 -9.26
N LYS A 189 19.86 8.13 -8.87
CA LYS A 189 20.28 9.31 -9.65
C LYS A 189 21.77 9.57 -9.49
N LEU A 190 22.28 9.43 -8.26
CA LEU A 190 23.65 9.80 -7.88
C LEU A 190 24.67 8.69 -8.14
N SER A 191 24.23 7.43 -8.21
CA SER A 191 25.10 6.29 -8.59
C SER A 191 25.66 6.38 -10.01
N ARG A 192 25.14 7.26 -10.88
CA ARG A 192 25.78 7.59 -12.16
C ARG A 192 27.05 8.44 -12.01
N VAL A 193 27.20 9.18 -10.91
CA VAL A 193 28.33 10.09 -10.70
C VAL A 193 29.59 9.35 -10.23
N ASN A 194 29.44 8.23 -9.51
CA ASN A 194 30.56 7.57 -8.82
C ASN A 194 30.81 6.08 -9.17
N ASP A 195 30.07 5.44 -10.08
CA ASP A 195 30.26 4.00 -10.32
C ASP A 195 30.29 3.55 -11.80
N PRO A 196 31.47 3.17 -12.35
CA PRO A 196 31.58 2.43 -13.61
C PRO A 196 31.14 0.96 -13.47
N VAL A 197 30.98 0.44 -12.25
CA VAL A 197 30.53 -0.93 -11.93
C VAL A 197 29.07 -0.94 -11.49
N GLY A 198 28.25 -0.21 -12.24
CA GLY A 198 26.85 -0.54 -12.51
C GLY A 198 25.96 -0.87 -11.31
N ASN A 199 25.07 0.06 -10.95
CA ASN A 199 23.88 -0.20 -10.15
C ASN A 199 23.33 -1.60 -10.48
N SER A 200 23.00 -2.37 -9.45
CA SER A 200 22.29 -3.63 -9.58
C SER A 200 21.31 -3.54 -10.74
N ARG A 201 21.47 -4.39 -11.76
CA ARG A 201 20.62 -4.39 -12.97
C ARG A 201 19.14 -4.26 -12.61
N LEU A 202 18.73 -4.79 -11.46
CA LEU A 202 17.37 -4.75 -10.92
C LEU A 202 16.86 -3.32 -10.60
N ALA A 203 17.71 -2.39 -10.18
CA ALA A 203 17.30 -1.00 -9.93
C ALA A 203 17.09 -0.21 -11.23
N ARG A 204 17.72 -0.66 -12.34
CA ARG A 204 17.60 -0.04 -13.67
C ARG A 204 16.43 -0.60 -14.49
N TYR A 205 15.94 -1.78 -14.12
CA TYR A 205 14.76 -2.37 -14.73
C TYR A 205 13.54 -2.01 -13.91
N ARG A 206 12.63 -1.24 -14.51
CA ARG A 206 11.27 -1.16 -14.00
C ARG A 206 10.67 -2.53 -14.26
N PRO A 207 10.16 -3.26 -13.24
CA PRO A 207 9.38 -4.46 -13.49
C PRO A 207 8.14 -4.02 -14.29
N TRP A 208 8.23 -4.12 -15.61
CA TRP A 208 7.07 -3.99 -16.47
C TRP A 208 6.16 -5.14 -16.07
N ARG A 209 5.10 -4.83 -15.33
CA ARG A 209 3.96 -5.73 -15.20
C ARG A 209 3.40 -5.91 -16.60
N THR A 210 3.92 -6.88 -17.33
CA THR A 210 3.09 -7.60 -18.29
C THR A 210 1.89 -8.08 -17.50
N ARG A 211 0.72 -7.68 -17.98
CA ARG A 211 -0.61 -8.05 -17.50
C ARG A 211 -0.64 -9.52 -17.06
N ASN A 212 -0.49 -9.72 -15.76
CA ASN A 212 -1.06 -10.82 -15.00
C ASN A 212 -1.04 -10.37 -13.54
N ARG A 213 -2.19 -9.85 -13.07
CA ARG A 213 -2.46 -9.74 -11.63
C ARG A 213 -2.50 -11.17 -11.08
N ARG A 214 -1.33 -11.75 -10.79
CA ARG A 214 -1.22 -12.75 -9.73
C ARG A 214 -1.16 -11.95 -8.44
N PRO A 215 -2.12 -12.11 -7.54
CA PRO A 215 -1.97 -11.60 -6.19
C PRO A 215 -0.80 -12.37 -5.57
N VAL A 216 0.22 -11.64 -5.13
CA VAL A 216 1.35 -12.26 -4.45
C VAL A 216 0.83 -12.70 -3.09
N SER A 217 0.85 -14.00 -2.84
CA SER A 217 0.56 -14.56 -1.52
C SER A 217 1.66 -14.09 -0.55
N GLU A 218 1.31 -13.44 0.56
CA GLU A 218 2.26 -13.04 1.62
C GLU A 218 2.81 -14.23 2.42
N SER A 219 2.87 -15.43 1.85
CA SER A 219 3.28 -16.64 2.58
C SER A 219 3.98 -17.67 1.71
N VAL A 220 5.01 -17.29 0.97
CA VAL A 220 5.96 -18.26 0.41
C VAL A 220 7.37 -17.66 0.33
N LEU A 221 8.12 -17.74 1.44
CA LEU A 221 9.59 -17.77 1.36
C LEU A 221 9.98 -19.17 0.85
N LEU A 222 9.86 -19.40 -0.45
CA LEU A 222 10.58 -20.51 -1.08
C LEU A 222 12.01 -20.02 -1.33
N PRO A 223 13.05 -20.71 -0.80
CA PRO A 223 14.42 -20.45 -1.17
C PRO A 223 14.64 -20.98 -2.59
N GLY A 224 14.24 -20.17 -3.57
CA GLY A 224 14.34 -20.49 -4.99
C GLY A 224 15.69 -20.04 -5.56
N ARG A 225 16.70 -20.90 -5.38
CA ARG A 225 17.91 -21.06 -6.24
C ARG A 225 18.69 -19.77 -6.53
N ARG A 226 19.58 -19.40 -5.61
CA ARG A 226 20.68 -18.45 -5.83
C ARG A 226 21.92 -18.96 -5.11
N ASP A 227 23.09 -18.72 -5.70
CA ASP A 227 24.38 -19.09 -5.13
C ASP A 227 24.51 -18.45 -3.74
N GLY A 228 24.77 -19.28 -2.74
CA GLY A 228 24.71 -18.94 -1.31
C GLY A 228 25.83 -18.02 -0.79
N ASP A 229 26.62 -17.43 -1.68
CA ASP A 229 27.88 -16.75 -1.34
C ASP A 229 27.97 -15.31 -1.87
N ASP A 230 26.86 -14.60 -2.10
CA ASP A 230 26.92 -13.15 -2.37
C ASP A 230 26.67 -12.32 -1.09
N PRO A 231 27.74 -11.97 -0.33
CA PRO A 231 27.62 -11.12 0.87
C PRO A 231 27.10 -9.71 0.55
N ARG A 232 27.04 -9.31 -0.73
CA ARG A 232 26.64 -7.97 -1.16
C ARG A 232 25.12 -7.81 -1.33
N PHE A 233 24.31 -8.85 -1.09
CA PHE A 233 22.86 -8.74 -1.27
C PHE A 233 22.22 -7.71 -0.32
N LEU A 234 22.56 -7.76 0.97
CA LEU A 234 22.07 -6.80 1.96
C LEU A 234 22.72 -5.41 1.79
N GLU A 235 23.92 -5.35 1.22
CA GLU A 235 24.58 -4.08 0.87
C GLU A 235 23.98 -3.42 -0.38
N SER A 236 23.45 -4.20 -1.33
CA SER A 236 22.91 -3.68 -2.60
C SER A 236 21.48 -3.16 -2.52
N ALA A 237 20.74 -3.51 -1.45
CA ALA A 237 19.35 -3.12 -1.25
C ALA A 237 19.12 -2.32 0.05
N GLY A 238 20.15 -2.24 0.91
CA GLY A 238 20.15 -1.44 2.12
C GLY A 238 20.84 -0.09 1.90
N ILE A 239 20.31 0.96 2.54
CA ILE A 239 20.97 2.26 2.66
C ILE A 239 22.34 2.01 3.31
N THR A 240 23.42 2.20 2.57
CA THR A 240 24.78 2.11 3.11
C THR A 240 25.04 3.30 4.05
N PRO A 241 25.99 3.21 5.00
CA PRO A 241 26.38 4.36 5.82
C PRO A 241 26.80 5.58 4.98
N SER A 242 27.39 5.35 3.80
CA SER A 242 27.69 6.39 2.80
C SER A 242 26.44 7.05 2.22
N ASP A 243 25.33 6.33 2.06
CA ASP A 243 24.07 6.88 1.56
C ASP A 243 23.40 7.80 2.61
N THR A 244 23.67 7.60 3.90
CA THR A 244 23.13 8.47 4.96
C THR A 244 23.82 9.83 4.96
N GLY A 245 25.16 9.85 4.87
CA GLY A 245 25.92 11.09 4.72
C GLY A 245 25.58 11.83 3.43
N LEU A 246 25.27 11.10 2.37
CA LEU A 246 24.79 11.67 1.11
C LEU A 246 23.42 12.34 1.28
N ILE A 247 22.47 11.69 1.95
CA ILE A 247 21.13 12.26 2.21
C ILE A 247 21.24 13.53 3.07
N ASP A 248 22.07 13.52 4.12
CA ASP A 248 22.27 14.68 4.98
C ASP A 248 22.87 15.86 4.19
N LEU A 249 23.90 15.59 3.37
CA LEU A 249 24.48 16.60 2.47
C LEU A 249 23.44 17.18 1.50
N GLN A 250 22.54 16.35 0.97
CA GLN A 250 21.47 16.84 0.07
C GLN A 250 20.45 17.72 0.77
N LEU A 251 20.07 17.38 2.01
CA LEU A 251 19.17 18.19 2.82
C LEU A 251 19.82 19.54 3.16
N ASP A 252 21.10 19.53 3.50
CA ASP A 252 21.86 20.76 3.77
C ASP A 252 21.96 21.65 2.53
N VAL A 253 22.25 21.10 1.34
CA VAL A 253 22.21 21.86 0.07
C VAL A 253 20.83 22.47 -0.17
N GLN A 254 19.75 21.72 0.02
CA GLN A 254 18.39 22.24 -0.16
C GLN A 254 18.09 23.41 0.78
N ASP A 255 18.49 23.30 2.04
CA ASP A 255 18.29 24.35 3.05
C ASP A 255 19.06 25.63 2.69
N LEU A 256 20.29 25.50 2.20
CA LEU A 256 21.09 26.64 1.76
C LEU A 256 20.52 27.29 0.49
N ILE A 257 19.98 26.49 -0.46
CA ILE A 257 19.26 27.02 -1.63
C ILE A 257 18.01 27.79 -1.19
N LYS A 258 17.21 27.25 -0.26
CA LYS A 258 16.01 27.93 0.29
C LYS A 258 16.36 29.25 0.97
N ARG A 259 17.54 29.34 1.59
CA ARG A 259 18.09 30.57 2.20
C ARG A 259 18.64 31.57 1.17
N GLY A 260 18.59 31.25 -0.12
CA GLY A 260 18.99 32.14 -1.21
C GLY A 260 20.51 32.23 -1.42
N GLN A 261 21.28 31.25 -0.92
CA GLN A 261 22.72 31.24 -1.14
C GLN A 261 23.08 30.95 -2.61
N THR A 262 24.22 31.47 -3.05
CA THR A 262 24.79 31.17 -4.38
C THR A 262 25.53 29.84 -4.39
N ASP A 263 25.78 29.28 -5.57
CA ASP A 263 26.42 27.96 -5.69
C ASP A 263 27.84 27.95 -5.09
N ASP A 264 28.59 29.05 -5.24
CA ASP A 264 29.91 29.23 -4.61
C ASP A 264 29.83 29.27 -3.07
N GLN A 265 28.81 29.94 -2.53
CA GLN A 265 28.58 30.00 -1.08
C GLN A 265 28.20 28.63 -0.50
N ILE A 266 27.38 27.87 -1.24
CA ILE A 266 26.98 26.51 -0.84
C ILE A 266 28.21 25.60 -0.80
N ARG A 267 29.06 25.63 -1.83
CA ARG A 267 30.31 24.84 -1.87
C ARG A 267 31.23 25.19 -0.71
N GLN A 268 31.45 26.47 -0.46
CA GLN A 268 32.31 26.92 0.62
C GLN A 268 31.77 26.58 2.02
N THR A 269 30.44 26.49 2.18
CA THR A 269 29.79 26.17 3.46
C THR A 269 29.82 24.67 3.76
N LEU A 270 29.62 23.83 2.74
CA LEU A 270 29.49 22.38 2.92
C LEU A 270 30.80 21.62 2.83
N ASP A 271 31.79 22.17 2.13
CA ASP A 271 33.10 21.54 1.95
C ASP A 271 34.23 22.59 1.99
N PRO A 272 34.45 23.22 3.16
CA PRO A 272 35.46 24.27 3.32
C PRO A 272 36.89 23.75 3.08
N ASP A 273 37.13 22.46 3.33
CA ASP A 273 38.43 21.80 3.21
C ASP A 273 38.65 21.12 1.85
N GLN A 274 37.68 21.20 0.93
CA GLN A 274 37.71 20.60 -0.41
C GLN A 274 37.93 19.08 -0.43
N GLU A 275 37.36 18.37 0.55
CA GLU A 275 37.46 16.92 0.67
C GLU A 275 36.51 16.21 -0.31
N LEU A 276 35.42 16.85 -0.72
CA LEU A 276 34.47 16.31 -1.69
C LEU A 276 34.88 16.69 -3.13
N PRO A 277 34.64 15.80 -4.11
CA PRO A 277 34.83 16.16 -5.51
C PRO A 277 33.98 17.38 -5.89
N GLN A 278 34.62 18.45 -6.33
CA GLN A 278 33.93 19.71 -6.64
C GLN A 278 32.89 19.57 -7.77
N GLU A 279 33.11 18.64 -8.71
CA GLU A 279 32.15 18.28 -9.75
C GLU A 279 30.89 17.65 -9.17
N PHE A 280 31.04 16.79 -8.15
CA PHE A 280 29.91 16.14 -7.49
C PHE A 280 29.01 17.16 -6.77
N LEU A 281 29.59 18.10 -6.02
CA LEU A 281 28.84 19.19 -5.38
C LEU A 281 28.16 20.10 -6.40
N ALA A 282 28.84 20.41 -7.51
CA ALA A 282 28.28 21.21 -8.59
C ALA A 282 27.04 20.55 -9.23
N ASP A 283 27.15 19.26 -9.56
CA ASP A 283 26.06 18.48 -10.15
C ASP A 283 24.89 18.36 -9.18
N LEU A 284 25.17 18.14 -7.89
CA LEU A 284 24.13 18.03 -6.87
C LEU A 284 23.34 19.35 -6.70
N ILE A 285 24.04 20.49 -6.64
CA ILE A 285 23.39 21.81 -6.54
C ILE A 285 22.55 22.09 -7.79
N ALA A 286 23.09 21.82 -8.98
CA ALA A 286 22.40 22.02 -10.26
C ALA A 286 21.13 21.16 -10.34
N GLU A 287 21.21 19.89 -9.94
CA GLU A 287 20.09 18.96 -9.92
C GLU A 287 18.98 19.44 -8.97
N LEU A 288 19.34 19.85 -7.76
CA LEU A 288 18.39 20.34 -6.75
C LEU A 288 17.74 21.67 -7.14
N ARG A 289 18.47 22.60 -7.76
CA ARG A 289 17.89 23.86 -8.28
C ARG A 289 16.95 23.64 -9.45
N SER A 290 17.24 22.67 -10.32
CA SER A 290 16.38 22.38 -11.48
C SER A 290 14.99 21.84 -11.11
N ARG A 291 14.81 21.46 -9.84
CA ARG A 291 13.61 20.82 -9.27
C ARG A 291 12.72 21.78 -8.48
N GLN A 292 13.19 22.99 -8.15
CA GLN A 292 12.38 24.08 -7.59
C GLN A 292 11.62 24.82 -8.71
#